data_AF-A0A413HZ14-F1
#
_entry.id   AF-A0A413HZ14-F1
#
_cell.length_a   1.000
_cell.length_b   1.000
_cell.length_c   1.000
_cell.angle_alpha   90.00
_cell.angle_beta   90.00
_cell.angle_gamma   90.00
#
_symmetry.space_group_name_H-M   'P 1'
#
loop_
_entity.id
_entity.type
_entity.pdbx_description
1 polymer ?
#
loop_
_entity_poly.entity_id
_entity_poly.type
_entity_poly.pdbx_seq_one_letter_code
_entity_poly.pdbx_strand_id
1 'polypeptide(L)'
;MKVLKKAGTVVVSVLLWVVILVAALYAFTTMATRDNQNVADLFGYTPMAVQSDSMAPTFEKGDLILIKKCDTSTLKEGDIICFHTIINNEYALNTHRIQSIVEQGGARSYTTLGDNNNGIADTHVISDGDIVGKYVGKVQKLGTVMDFLSGSTGFLLVIVLPMLLFFIYQIYHLIMISIRLKKAIAVETAREQELERQKVAAGSQPQQDAEAAKAALEEARRLREEAEAIRAKAEEELARAKKENGEDKQA
;
A
#
# COMPACT_ATOMS: atom_id res chain seq x y z
N MET A 1 2.85 -0.32 -22.12
CA MET A 1 1.68 -0.86 -21.37
C MET A 1 2.01 -1.53 -20.03
N LYS A 2 3.09 -2.31 -19.87
CA LYS A 2 3.42 -2.97 -18.58
C LYS A 2 3.80 -2.00 -17.44
N VAL A 3 4.44 -0.88 -17.77
CA VAL A 3 4.86 0.15 -16.79
C VAL A 3 3.65 0.97 -16.29
N LEU A 4 2.74 1.34 -17.20
CA LEU A 4 1.46 1.98 -16.84
C LEU A 4 0.60 1.11 -15.90
N LYS A 5 0.55 -0.22 -16.15
CA LYS A 5 -0.18 -1.14 -15.28
C LYS A 5 0.44 -1.23 -13.89
N LYS A 6 1.78 -1.27 -13.78
CA LYS A 6 2.48 -1.27 -12.48
C LYS A 6 2.31 0.04 -11.70
N ALA A 7 2.43 1.19 -12.37
CA ALA A 7 2.21 2.49 -11.75
C ALA A 7 0.76 2.65 -11.28
N GLY A 8 -0.21 2.19 -12.09
CA GLY A 8 -1.63 2.17 -11.72
C GLY A 8 -1.91 1.34 -10.46
N THR A 9 -1.33 0.13 -10.34
CA THR A 9 -1.52 -0.69 -9.14
C THR A 9 -0.92 -0.05 -7.89
N VAL A 10 0.25 0.60 -8.01
CA VAL A 10 0.88 1.31 -6.88
C VAL A 10 0.04 2.52 -6.46
N VAL A 11 -0.45 3.31 -7.42
CA VAL A 11 -1.32 4.47 -7.12
C VAL A 11 -2.63 4.03 -6.49
N VAL A 12 -3.24 2.93 -6.97
CA VAL A 12 -4.45 2.35 -6.36
C VAL A 12 -4.18 1.87 -4.94
N SER A 13 -3.07 1.18 -4.70
CA SER A 13 -2.70 0.75 -3.34
C SER A 13 -2.47 1.94 -2.40
N VAL A 14 -1.81 3.00 -2.87
CA VAL A 14 -1.59 4.22 -2.08
C VAL A 14 -2.91 4.93 -1.78
N LEU A 15 -3.79 5.09 -2.76
CA LEU A 15 -5.13 5.66 -2.57
C LEU A 15 -5.94 4.85 -1.57
N LEU A 16 -5.87 3.52 -1.62
CA LEU A 16 -6.57 2.64 -0.70
C LEU A 16 -6.03 2.79 0.74
N TRP A 17 -4.71 2.89 0.91
CA TRP A 17 -4.10 3.21 2.21
C TRP A 17 -4.53 4.57 2.75
N VAL A 18 -4.67 5.59 1.89
CA VAL A 18 -5.18 6.92 2.28
C VAL A 18 -6.63 6.82 2.74
N VAL A 19 -7.50 6.09 2.02
CA VAL A 19 -8.90 5.87 2.41
C VAL A 19 -8.97 5.13 3.75
N ILE A 20 -8.13 4.12 3.95
CA ILE A 20 -8.03 3.39 5.22
C ILE A 20 -7.60 4.33 6.35
N LEU A 21 -6.59 5.18 6.13
CA LEU A 21 -6.10 6.11 7.14
C LEU A 21 -7.18 7.13 7.50
N VAL A 22 -7.95 7.62 6.53
CA VAL A 22 -9.10 8.49 6.76
C VAL A 22 -10.20 7.77 7.54
N ALA A 23 -10.53 6.52 7.19
CA ALA A 23 -11.52 5.73 7.92
C ALA A 23 -11.08 5.41 9.35
N ALA A 24 -9.80 5.10 9.55
CA ALA A 24 -9.21 4.86 10.86
C ALA A 24 -9.16 6.14 11.70
N LEU A 25 -8.82 7.27 11.09
CA LEU A 25 -8.88 8.58 11.74
C LEU A 25 -10.31 8.92 12.15
N TYR A 26 -11.30 8.66 11.28
CA TYR A 26 -12.72 8.87 11.59
C TYR A 26 -13.21 7.94 12.71
N ALA A 27 -12.85 6.67 12.69
CA ALA A 27 -13.15 5.73 13.76
C ALA A 27 -12.49 6.15 15.08
N PHE A 28 -11.24 6.62 15.00
CA PHE A 28 -10.49 7.13 16.15
C PHE A 28 -11.10 8.41 16.70
N THR A 29 -11.49 9.38 15.86
CA THR A 29 -12.20 10.58 16.31
C THR A 29 -13.53 10.20 16.93
N THR A 30 -14.31 9.32 16.30
CA THR A 30 -15.59 8.88 16.86
C THR A 30 -15.42 8.18 18.21
N MET A 31 -14.36 7.38 18.38
CA MET A 31 -14.07 6.66 19.63
C MET A 31 -13.43 7.55 20.70
N ALA A 32 -12.59 8.52 20.34
CA ALA A 32 -11.98 9.49 21.25
C ALA A 32 -12.99 10.57 21.71
N THR A 33 -14.02 10.82 20.89
CA THR A 33 -15.12 11.76 21.14
C THR A 33 -16.33 11.07 21.79
N ARG A 34 -16.22 9.79 22.18
CA ARG A 34 -17.22 9.10 23.04
C ARG A 34 -17.25 9.62 24.47
N ASP A 35 -16.32 10.48 24.85
CA ASP A 35 -16.45 11.22 26.10
C ASP A 35 -17.52 12.30 25.88
N ASN A 36 -18.65 12.11 26.56
CA ASN A 36 -19.97 12.75 26.45
C ASN A 36 -19.99 14.30 26.60
N GLN A 37 -18.91 15.00 26.33
CA GLN A 37 -18.76 16.46 26.54
C GLN A 37 -18.37 17.21 25.27
N ASN A 38 -17.81 16.52 24.27
CA ASN A 38 -17.41 17.15 23.02
C ASN A 38 -18.09 16.44 21.88
N VAL A 39 -18.85 17.16 21.07
CA VAL A 39 -19.33 16.64 19.79
C VAL A 39 -18.22 16.74 18.74
N ALA A 40 -18.20 15.83 17.77
CA ALA A 40 -17.26 15.92 16.66
C ALA A 40 -17.56 17.20 15.87
N ASP A 41 -16.64 18.17 15.95
CA ASP A 41 -16.74 19.43 15.21
C ASP A 41 -15.84 19.36 13.96
N LEU A 42 -16.45 19.20 12.79
CA LEU A 42 -15.78 19.35 11.51
C LEU A 42 -16.09 20.75 10.96
N PHE A 43 -15.15 21.68 11.12
CA PHE A 43 -15.24 23.04 10.57
C PHE A 43 -16.50 23.82 11.00
N GLY A 44 -16.98 23.62 12.22
CA GLY A 44 -18.20 24.23 12.78
C GLY A 44 -19.47 23.41 12.55
N TYR A 45 -19.36 22.20 11.99
CA TYR A 45 -20.48 21.30 11.69
C TYR A 45 -20.32 19.97 12.43
N THR A 46 -21.41 19.55 13.06
CA THR A 46 -21.54 18.27 13.75
C THR A 46 -22.57 17.41 13.03
N PRO A 47 -22.16 16.35 12.32
CA PRO A 47 -23.07 15.37 11.76
C PRO A 47 -23.58 14.44 12.87
N MET A 48 -24.90 14.19 12.90
CA MET A 48 -25.53 13.30 13.87
C MET A 48 -26.56 12.39 13.20
N ALA A 49 -26.56 11.11 13.56
CA ALA A 49 -27.59 10.17 13.11
C ALA A 49 -28.83 10.30 14.01
N VAL A 50 -30.00 10.47 13.39
CA VAL A 50 -31.27 10.62 14.10
C VAL A 50 -31.72 9.28 14.67
N GLN A 51 -31.96 9.24 15.98
CA GLN A 51 -32.28 8.01 16.72
C GLN A 51 -33.78 7.79 16.96
N SER A 52 -34.60 8.84 16.83
CA SER A 52 -36.05 8.82 17.10
C SER A 52 -36.84 9.61 16.06
N ASP A 53 -38.16 9.40 16.03
CA ASP A 53 -39.09 10.09 15.13
C ASP A 53 -39.74 11.32 15.78
N SER A 54 -39.14 11.91 16.82
CA SER A 54 -39.74 13.04 17.58
C SER A 54 -39.86 14.33 16.75
N MET A 55 -39.16 14.39 15.62
CA MET A 55 -39.15 15.54 14.70
C MET A 55 -39.77 15.21 13.34
N ALA A 56 -40.49 14.10 13.21
CA ALA A 56 -41.23 13.80 11.98
C ALA A 56 -42.35 14.85 11.75
N PRO A 57 -42.61 15.30 10.51
CA PRO A 57 -42.00 14.89 9.25
C PRO A 57 -40.72 15.69 8.87
N THR A 58 -40.24 16.60 9.71
CA THR A 58 -39.06 17.42 9.42
C THR A 58 -37.82 16.56 9.17
N PHE A 59 -37.53 15.63 10.07
CA PHE A 59 -36.57 14.54 9.85
C PHE A 59 -36.99 13.30 10.65
N GLU A 60 -36.61 12.15 10.13
CA GLU A 60 -37.05 10.85 10.62
C GLU A 60 -35.86 10.03 11.14
N LYS A 61 -36.14 9.01 11.93
CA LYS A 61 -35.14 8.07 12.39
C LYS A 61 -34.36 7.48 11.22
N GLY A 62 -33.03 7.50 11.34
CA GLY A 62 -32.12 7.03 10.29
C GLY A 62 -31.69 8.09 9.28
N ASP A 63 -32.21 9.32 9.36
CA ASP A 63 -31.64 10.47 8.66
C ASP A 63 -30.31 10.89 9.33
N LEU A 64 -29.42 11.50 8.54
CA LEU A 64 -28.25 12.21 9.09
C LEU A 64 -28.57 13.71 9.10
N ILE A 65 -28.50 14.33 10.27
CA ILE A 65 -28.68 15.77 10.42
C ILE A 65 -27.33 16.47 10.60
N LEU A 66 -27.26 17.71 10.14
CA LEU A 66 -26.10 18.58 10.31
C LEU A 66 -26.48 19.70 11.28
N ILE A 67 -25.72 19.79 12.37
CA ILE A 67 -25.83 20.84 13.37
C ILE A 67 -24.66 21.79 13.17
N LYS A 68 -24.93 23.09 13.04
CA LYS A 68 -23.91 24.12 12.92
C LYS A 68 -23.81 24.91 14.22
N LYS A 69 -22.59 25.09 14.72
CA LYS A 69 -22.34 25.98 15.84
C LYS A 69 -22.83 27.39 15.51
N CYS A 70 -23.65 27.96 16.39
CA CYS A 70 -24.27 29.27 16.18
C CYS A 70 -24.18 30.12 17.44
N ASP A 71 -24.27 31.43 17.26
CA ASP A 71 -24.46 32.35 18.37
C ASP A 71 -25.91 32.21 18.88
N THR A 72 -26.06 31.84 20.15
CA THR A 72 -27.37 31.64 20.77
C THR A 72 -28.19 32.93 20.80
N SER A 73 -27.53 34.10 20.80
CA SER A 73 -28.19 35.41 20.72
C SER A 73 -29.07 35.55 19.47
N THR A 74 -28.72 34.85 18.38
CA THR A 74 -29.40 34.93 17.09
C THR A 74 -30.59 33.97 16.96
N LEU A 75 -30.77 33.06 17.92
CA LEU A 75 -31.84 32.06 17.90
C LEU A 75 -33.21 32.68 18.08
N LYS A 76 -34.20 32.13 17.38
CA LYS A 76 -35.59 32.60 17.39
C LYS A 76 -36.55 31.44 17.61
N GLU A 77 -37.75 31.77 18.07
CA GLU A 77 -38.87 30.81 18.11
C GLU A 77 -39.06 30.17 16.72
N GLY A 78 -39.28 28.86 16.71
CA GLY A 78 -39.37 28.06 15.49
C GLY A 78 -38.04 27.51 14.97
N ASP A 79 -36.88 27.97 15.47
CA ASP A 79 -35.59 27.37 15.13
C ASP A 79 -35.46 25.97 15.73
N ILE A 80 -34.72 25.08 15.06
CA ILE A 80 -34.43 23.73 15.56
C ILE A 80 -33.00 23.74 16.09
N ILE A 81 -32.84 23.35 17.35
CA ILE A 81 -31.56 23.36 18.05
C ILE A 81 -31.24 21.98 18.60
N CYS A 82 -29.94 21.66 18.61
CA CYS A 82 -29.41 20.51 19.30
C CYS A 82 -28.83 20.97 20.64
N PHE A 83 -29.16 20.28 21.72
CA PHE A 83 -28.75 20.63 23.07
C PHE A 83 -28.53 19.38 23.92
N HIS A 84 -27.75 19.57 24.98
CA HIS A 84 -27.54 18.54 25.98
C HIS A 84 -28.71 18.48 26.96
N THR A 85 -29.15 17.28 27.27
CA THR A 85 -30.22 17.03 28.22
C THR A 85 -30.03 15.67 28.90
N ILE A 86 -30.84 15.39 29.91
CA ILE A 86 -30.82 14.11 30.61
C ILE A 86 -32.07 13.33 30.19
N ILE A 87 -31.85 12.23 29.48
CA ILE A 87 -32.92 11.30 29.07
C ILE A 87 -32.66 9.99 29.82
N ASN A 88 -33.63 9.52 30.59
CA ASN A 88 -33.51 8.27 31.37
C ASN A 88 -32.26 8.23 32.28
N ASN A 89 -31.94 9.34 32.96
CA ASN A 89 -30.76 9.49 33.81
C ASN A 89 -29.41 9.39 33.08
N GLU A 90 -29.40 9.42 31.74
CA GLU A 90 -28.18 9.47 30.93
C GLU A 90 -28.04 10.83 30.25
N TYR A 91 -26.81 11.34 30.21
CA TYR A 91 -26.49 12.54 29.46
C TYR A 91 -26.60 12.23 27.96
N ALA A 92 -27.53 12.90 27.29
CA ALA A 92 -27.89 12.65 25.92
C ALA A 92 -28.05 13.95 25.14
N LEU A 93 -27.87 13.87 23.83
CA LEU A 93 -28.16 14.97 22.92
C LEU A 93 -29.59 14.83 22.41
N ASN A 94 -30.33 15.92 22.47
CA ASN A 94 -31.67 16.01 21.89
C ASN A 94 -31.73 17.16 20.89
N THR A 95 -32.57 17.03 19.86
CA THR A 95 -32.72 18.03 18.81
C THR A 95 -34.19 18.32 18.59
N HIS A 96 -34.67 19.46 19.09
CA HIS A 96 -36.08 19.86 19.03
C HIS A 96 -36.24 21.32 18.59
N ARG A 97 -37.48 21.71 18.30
CA ARG A 97 -37.83 23.07 17.89
C ARG A 97 -38.06 23.96 19.09
N ILE A 98 -37.54 25.18 19.06
CA ILE A 98 -37.82 26.21 20.06
C ILE A 98 -39.29 26.61 19.95
N GLN A 99 -40.05 26.35 21.01
CA GLN A 99 -41.44 26.79 21.15
C GLN A 99 -41.50 28.22 21.68
N SER A 100 -40.74 28.53 22.72
CA SER A 100 -40.70 29.86 23.32
C SER A 100 -39.33 30.20 23.87
N ILE A 101 -39.04 31.50 23.94
CA ILE A 101 -37.81 32.04 24.50
C ILE A 101 -38.17 33.03 25.60
N VAL A 102 -37.63 32.83 26.80
CA VAL A 102 -37.80 33.74 27.92
C VAL A 102 -36.45 34.35 28.26
N GLU A 103 -36.39 35.67 28.38
CA GLU A 103 -35.18 36.39 28.78
C GLU A 103 -35.42 37.08 30.14
N GLN A 104 -34.62 36.71 31.14
CA GLN A 104 -34.71 37.28 32.48
C GLN A 104 -33.31 37.55 33.03
N GLY A 105 -33.03 38.82 33.39
CA GLY A 105 -31.75 39.20 33.99
C GLY A 105 -30.53 39.00 33.08
N GLY A 106 -30.72 39.03 31.76
CA GLY A 106 -29.66 38.79 30.77
C GLY A 106 -29.36 37.31 30.51
N ALA A 107 -30.12 36.39 31.10
CA ALA A 107 -30.08 34.97 30.80
C ALA A 107 -31.28 34.59 29.92
N ARG A 108 -31.02 33.84 28.84
CA ARG A 108 -32.07 33.29 27.98
C ARG A 108 -32.33 31.83 28.32
N SER A 109 -33.61 31.49 28.37
CA SER A 109 -34.08 30.13 28.55
C SER A 109 -34.99 29.74 27.39
N TYR A 110 -34.89 28.49 26.98
CA TYR A 110 -35.56 27.96 25.80
C TYR A 110 -36.46 26.80 26.22
N THR A 111 -37.73 26.88 25.83
CA THR A 111 -38.64 25.75 25.90
C THR A 111 -38.69 25.11 24.51
N THR A 112 -38.40 23.81 24.45
CA THR A 112 -38.34 23.06 23.19
C THR A 112 -39.49 22.07 23.07
N LEU A 113 -39.84 21.74 21.83
CA LEU A 113 -40.93 20.83 21.47
C LEU A 113 -40.51 20.01 20.24
N GLY A 114 -40.70 18.69 20.31
CA GLY A 114 -40.59 17.83 19.14
C GLY A 114 -41.78 18.03 18.19
N ASP A 115 -41.53 18.10 16.88
CA ASP A 115 -42.59 18.27 15.86
C ASP A 115 -43.62 17.13 15.89
N ASN A 116 -43.22 15.95 16.35
CA ASN A 116 -44.05 14.74 16.50
C ASN A 116 -44.29 14.37 17.98
N ASN A 117 -44.41 15.36 18.87
CA ASN A 117 -44.61 15.11 20.31
C ASN A 117 -46.02 15.46 20.81
N ASN A 118 -47.03 15.38 19.95
CA ASN A 118 -48.44 15.69 20.29
C ASN A 118 -48.66 17.09 20.92
N GLY A 119 -47.76 18.04 20.69
CA GLY A 119 -47.82 19.39 21.25
C GLY A 119 -47.37 19.51 22.71
N ILE A 120 -46.81 18.45 23.31
CA ILE A 120 -46.30 18.45 24.69
C ILE A 120 -44.86 18.96 24.69
N ALA A 121 -44.62 20.10 25.33
CA ALA A 121 -43.28 20.67 25.45
C ALA A 121 -42.36 19.78 26.31
N ASP A 122 -41.05 19.87 26.06
CA ASP A 122 -40.05 19.19 26.87
C ASP A 122 -40.05 19.74 28.30
N THR A 123 -39.94 18.86 29.28
CA THR A 123 -39.94 19.24 30.71
C THR A 123 -38.69 20.03 31.10
N HIS A 124 -37.58 19.81 30.39
CA HIS A 124 -36.31 20.46 30.69
C HIS A 124 -36.20 21.79 29.95
N VAL A 125 -36.03 22.88 30.72
CA VAL A 125 -35.77 24.21 30.16
C VAL A 125 -34.28 24.33 29.88
N ILE A 126 -33.95 24.72 28.65
CA ILE A 126 -32.58 24.72 28.14
C ILE A 126 -31.96 26.10 28.33
N SER A 127 -30.69 26.14 28.72
CA SER A 127 -29.91 27.39 28.83
C SER A 127 -28.97 27.56 27.63
N ASP A 128 -28.44 28.77 27.44
CA ASP A 128 -27.46 29.03 26.37
C ASP A 128 -26.24 28.09 26.41
N GLY A 129 -25.82 27.67 27.61
CA GLY A 129 -24.66 26.79 27.79
C GLY A 129 -24.89 25.34 27.36
N ASP A 130 -26.14 24.90 27.27
CA ASP A 130 -26.50 23.54 26.90
C ASP A 130 -26.61 23.37 25.38
N ILE A 131 -26.71 24.48 24.63
CA ILE A 131 -26.92 24.47 23.18
C ILE A 131 -25.62 24.13 22.45
N VAL A 132 -25.68 23.07 21.65
CA VAL A 132 -24.59 22.64 20.77
C VAL A 132 -24.58 23.45 19.47
N GLY A 133 -25.76 23.68 18.90
CA GLY A 133 -25.90 24.45 17.68
C GLY A 133 -27.28 24.35 17.04
N LYS A 134 -27.39 24.94 15.85
CA LYS A 134 -28.62 25.03 15.07
C LYS A 134 -28.62 24.01 13.93
N TYR A 135 -29.75 23.35 13.73
CA TYR A 135 -29.97 22.48 12.58
C TYR A 135 -29.92 23.27 11.27
N VAL A 136 -29.15 22.76 10.29
CA VAL A 136 -28.99 23.39 8.97
C VAL A 136 -29.52 22.54 7.81
N GLY A 137 -29.64 21.23 7.99
CA GLY A 137 -30.09 20.34 6.92
C GLY A 137 -29.97 18.86 7.27
N LYS A 138 -30.56 18.03 6.41
CA LYS A 138 -30.57 16.58 6.55
C LYS A 138 -30.16 15.88 5.26
N VAL A 139 -29.62 14.68 5.41
CA VAL A 139 -29.39 13.72 4.33
C VAL A 139 -30.17 12.45 4.66
N GLN A 140 -31.16 12.16 3.82
CA GLN A 140 -32.08 11.05 4.06
C GLN A 140 -31.37 9.70 4.08
N LYS A 141 -31.72 8.84 5.04
CA LYS A 141 -31.21 7.46 5.21
C LYS A 141 -29.70 7.31 5.44
N LEU A 142 -28.94 8.40 5.48
CA LEU A 142 -27.49 8.34 5.66
C LEU A 142 -27.12 8.04 7.12
N GLY A 143 -27.98 8.40 8.08
CA GLY A 143 -27.81 8.04 9.48
C GLY A 143 -27.78 6.53 9.68
N THR A 144 -28.69 5.79 9.04
CA THR A 144 -28.70 4.32 9.08
C THR A 144 -27.42 3.69 8.54
N VAL A 145 -26.86 4.25 7.46
CA VAL A 145 -25.58 3.79 6.90
C VAL A 145 -24.44 4.05 7.87
N MET A 146 -24.39 5.25 8.46
CA MET A 146 -23.37 5.62 9.44
C MET A 146 -23.45 4.75 10.71
N ASP A 147 -24.65 4.49 11.21
CA ASP A 147 -24.89 3.63 12.36
C ASP A 147 -24.46 2.18 12.06
N PHE A 148 -24.78 1.66 10.87
CA PHE A 148 -24.33 0.34 10.45
C PHE A 148 -22.80 0.25 10.38
N LEU A 149 -22.14 1.23 9.74
CA LEU A 149 -20.68 1.27 9.62
C LEU A 149 -19.97 1.43 10.96
N SER A 150 -20.60 2.11 11.92
CA SER A 150 -20.07 2.32 13.28
C SER A 150 -20.35 1.13 14.21
N GLY A 151 -21.33 0.30 13.89
CA GLY A 151 -21.63 -0.93 14.61
C GLY A 151 -20.57 -2.02 14.39
N SER A 152 -20.39 -2.91 15.36
CA SER A 152 -19.35 -3.95 15.33
C SER A 152 -19.38 -4.82 14.08
N THR A 153 -20.59 -5.19 13.63
CA THR A 153 -20.79 -6.03 12.44
C THR A 153 -20.48 -5.29 11.15
N GLY A 154 -20.97 -4.06 10.97
CA GLY A 154 -20.72 -3.29 9.75
C GLY A 154 -19.27 -2.82 9.67
N PHE A 155 -18.68 -2.42 10.80
CA PHE A 155 -17.24 -2.14 10.89
C PHE A 155 -16.41 -3.35 10.45
N LEU A 156 -16.70 -4.54 10.97
CA LEU A 156 -15.97 -5.77 10.61
C LEU A 156 -16.12 -6.12 9.13
N LEU A 157 -17.34 -6.11 8.59
CA LEU A 157 -17.60 -6.57 7.22
C LEU A 157 -17.20 -5.55 6.15
N VAL A 158 -17.41 -4.26 6.39
CA VAL A 158 -17.23 -3.22 5.38
C VAL A 158 -15.84 -2.58 5.45
N ILE A 159 -15.20 -2.58 6.62
CA ILE A 159 -13.89 -1.95 6.81
C ILE A 159 -12.83 -3.02 7.02
N VAL A 160 -12.95 -3.86 8.05
CA VAL A 160 -11.87 -4.79 8.45
C VAL A 160 -11.67 -5.91 7.42
N LEU A 161 -12.73 -6.56 6.96
CA LEU A 161 -12.66 -7.69 6.02
C LEU A 161 -12.01 -7.29 4.68
N PRO A 162 -12.45 -6.25 3.95
CA PRO A 162 -11.80 -5.85 2.71
C PRO A 162 -10.37 -5.35 2.95
N MET A 163 -10.10 -4.69 4.08
CA MET A 163 -8.74 -4.32 4.46
C MET A 163 -7.84 -5.55 4.64
N LEU A 164 -8.34 -6.59 5.31
CA LEU A 164 -7.61 -7.84 5.50
C LEU A 164 -7.36 -8.56 4.18
N LEU A 165 -8.38 -8.66 3.31
CA LEU A 165 -8.24 -9.26 1.98
C LEU A 165 -7.22 -8.50 1.12
N PHE A 166 -7.27 -7.16 1.16
CA PHE A 166 -6.31 -6.32 0.47
C PHE A 166 -4.89 -6.51 1.02
N PHE A 167 -4.75 -6.60 2.35
CA PHE A 167 -3.46 -6.85 2.99
C PHE A 167 -2.88 -8.20 2.60
N ILE A 168 -3.69 -9.27 2.60
CA ILE A 168 -3.29 -10.60 2.14
C ILE A 168 -2.85 -10.56 0.67
N TYR A 169 -3.63 -9.88 -0.18
CA TYR A 169 -3.28 -9.70 -1.59
C TYR A 169 -1.94 -8.96 -1.75
N GLN A 170 -1.71 -7.91 -0.97
CA GLN A 170 -0.48 -7.13 -1.00
C GLN A 170 0.74 -7.96 -0.56
N ILE A 171 0.60 -8.79 0.49
CA ILE A 171 1.64 -9.74 0.91
C ILE A 171 1.93 -10.74 -0.20
N TYR A 172 0.90 -11.38 -0.75
CA TYR A 172 1.05 -12.35 -1.84
C TYR A 172 1.78 -11.72 -3.04
N HIS A 173 1.37 -10.51 -3.43
CA HIS A 173 1.96 -9.78 -4.53
C HIS A 173 3.43 -9.42 -4.26
N LEU A 174 3.76 -8.99 -3.04
CA LEU A 174 5.14 -8.69 -2.61
C LEU A 174 6.01 -9.95 -2.67
N ILE A 175 5.53 -11.07 -2.11
CA ILE A 175 6.26 -12.36 -2.16
C ILE A 175 6.48 -12.79 -3.61
N MET A 176 5.46 -12.74 -4.45
CA MET A 176 5.56 -13.13 -5.86
C MET A 176 6.54 -12.25 -6.65
N ILE A 177 6.58 -10.95 -6.37
CA ILE A 177 7.58 -10.06 -6.97
C ILE A 177 8.98 -10.42 -6.49
N SER A 178 9.17 -10.62 -5.18
CA SER A 178 10.46 -10.99 -4.61
C SER A 178 11.00 -12.29 -5.19
N ILE A 179 10.14 -13.29 -5.38
CA ILE A 179 10.52 -14.57 -6.03
C ILE A 179 10.92 -14.34 -7.49
N ARG A 180 10.16 -13.54 -8.25
CA ARG A 180 10.51 -13.21 -9.65
C ARG A 180 11.81 -12.43 -9.76
N LEU A 181 12.07 -11.51 -8.82
CA LEU A 181 13.29 -10.71 -8.78
C LEU A 181 14.51 -11.58 -8.47
N LYS A 182 14.40 -12.44 -7.45
CA LYS A 182 15.47 -13.40 -7.11
C LYS A 182 15.77 -14.35 -8.27
N LYS A 183 14.74 -14.87 -8.96
CA LYS A 183 14.92 -15.71 -10.15
C LYS A 183 15.61 -14.96 -11.29
N ALA A 184 15.24 -13.70 -11.54
CA ALA A 184 15.88 -12.90 -12.59
C ALA A 184 17.38 -12.68 -12.32
N ILE A 185 17.73 -12.30 -11.09
CA ILE A 185 19.13 -12.08 -10.66
C ILE A 185 19.94 -13.38 -10.74
N ALA A 186 19.35 -14.52 -10.35
CA ALA A 186 20.02 -15.82 -10.41
C ALA A 186 20.31 -16.27 -11.87
N VAL A 187 19.41 -15.96 -12.80
CA VAL A 187 19.63 -16.26 -14.23
C VAL A 187 20.69 -15.35 -14.84
N GLU A 188 20.72 -14.08 -14.43
CA GLU A 188 21.72 -13.11 -14.89
C GLU A 188 23.12 -13.49 -14.40
N THR A 189 23.27 -13.80 -13.12
CA THR A 189 24.54 -14.28 -12.54
C THR A 189 25.00 -15.62 -13.13
N ALA A 190 24.09 -16.56 -13.41
CA ALA A 190 24.45 -17.80 -14.10
C ALA A 190 24.97 -17.55 -15.53
N ARG A 191 24.35 -16.64 -16.28
CA ARG A 191 24.82 -16.26 -17.62
C ARG A 191 26.18 -15.58 -17.60
N GLU A 192 26.43 -14.70 -16.65
CA GLU A 192 27.73 -14.05 -16.47
C GLU A 192 28.83 -15.10 -16.19
N GLN A 193 28.56 -16.05 -15.30
CA GLN A 193 29.48 -17.14 -15.00
C GLN A 193 29.76 -18.05 -16.20
N GLU A 194 28.74 -18.37 -17.00
CA GLU A 194 28.92 -19.15 -18.24
C GLU A 194 29.76 -18.39 -19.27
N LEU A 195 29.53 -17.08 -19.42
CA LEU A 195 30.31 -16.23 -20.32
C LEU A 195 31.77 -16.13 -19.87
N GLU A 196 32.04 -16.01 -18.57
CA GLU A 196 33.39 -16.04 -18.03
C GLU A 196 34.07 -17.39 -18.24
N ARG A 197 33.37 -18.51 -17.99
CA ARG A 197 33.90 -19.86 -18.28
C ARG A 197 34.24 -20.04 -19.76
N GLN A 198 33.40 -19.55 -20.66
CA GLN A 198 33.68 -19.59 -22.10
C GLN A 198 34.89 -18.73 -22.48
N LYS A 199 35.04 -17.53 -21.90
CA LYS A 199 36.21 -16.67 -22.13
C LYS A 199 37.51 -17.29 -21.62
N VAL A 200 37.48 -17.95 -20.46
CA VAL A 200 38.64 -18.64 -19.90
C VAL A 200 39.01 -19.85 -20.77
N ALA A 201 38.03 -20.65 -21.19
CA ALA A 201 38.26 -21.80 -22.07
C ALA A 201 38.77 -21.39 -23.47
N ALA A 202 38.26 -20.29 -24.02
CA ALA A 202 38.73 -19.74 -25.30
C ALA A 202 40.09 -19.02 -25.16
N GLY A 203 40.44 -18.52 -23.98
CA GLY A 203 41.73 -17.89 -23.70
C GLY A 203 42.87 -18.87 -23.48
N SER A 204 42.58 -20.10 -23.02
CA SER A 204 43.58 -21.17 -22.84
C SER A 204 43.89 -21.96 -24.11
N GLN A 205 42.99 -21.98 -25.10
CA GLN A 205 43.20 -22.66 -26.39
C GLN A 205 44.39 -22.11 -27.20
N PRO A 206 44.56 -20.79 -27.42
CA PRO A 206 45.66 -20.25 -28.22
C PRO A 206 47.05 -20.54 -27.63
N GLN A 207 47.15 -20.60 -26.30
CA GLN A 207 48.40 -20.86 -25.59
C GLN A 207 48.77 -22.34 -25.62
N GLN A 208 47.80 -23.24 -25.40
CA GLN A 208 48.02 -24.68 -25.49
C GLN A 208 48.32 -25.13 -26.93
N ASP A 209 47.63 -24.58 -27.92
CA ASP A 209 47.87 -24.91 -29.33
C ASP A 209 49.23 -24.40 -29.82
N ALA A 210 49.66 -23.21 -29.37
CA ALA A 210 50.98 -22.66 -29.70
C ALA A 210 52.13 -23.40 -29.02
N GLU A 211 51.94 -23.87 -27.78
CA GLU A 211 52.94 -24.65 -27.05
C GLU A 211 53.06 -26.06 -27.64
N ALA A 212 51.95 -26.72 -27.98
CA ALA A 212 51.94 -28.01 -28.67
C ALA A 212 52.58 -27.92 -30.07
N ALA A 213 52.32 -26.86 -30.84
CA ALA A 213 52.93 -26.65 -32.15
C ALA A 213 54.45 -26.43 -32.07
N LYS A 214 54.94 -25.74 -31.04
CA LYS A 214 56.38 -25.55 -30.81
C LYS A 214 57.06 -26.86 -30.43
N ALA A 215 56.46 -27.66 -29.54
CA ALA A 215 56.99 -28.96 -29.15
C ALA A 215 57.10 -29.92 -30.35
N ALA A 216 56.06 -29.98 -31.19
CA ALA A 216 56.07 -30.82 -32.40
C ALA A 216 57.14 -30.37 -33.42
N LEU A 217 57.40 -29.06 -33.55
CA LEU A 217 58.42 -28.53 -34.45
C LEU A 217 59.84 -28.88 -33.96
N GLU A 218 60.07 -28.83 -32.65
CA GLU A 218 61.37 -29.17 -32.06
C GLU A 218 61.67 -30.67 -32.17
N GLU A 219 60.67 -31.51 -31.96
CA GLU A 219 60.76 -32.96 -32.18
C GLU A 219 61.06 -33.28 -33.65
N ALA A 220 60.36 -32.62 -34.59
CA ALA A 220 60.63 -32.78 -36.02
C ALA A 220 62.05 -32.32 -36.42
N ARG A 221 62.59 -31.28 -35.79
CA ARG A 221 63.99 -30.85 -36.01
C ARG A 221 64.98 -31.89 -35.52
N ARG A 222 64.78 -32.44 -34.32
CA ARG A 222 65.64 -33.50 -33.77
C ARG A 222 65.66 -34.73 -34.65
N LEU A 223 64.50 -35.21 -35.08
CA LEU A 223 64.38 -36.36 -35.98
C LEU A 223 65.07 -36.10 -37.33
N ARG A 224 65.00 -34.87 -37.83
CA ARG A 224 65.69 -34.48 -39.07
C ARG A 224 67.21 -34.43 -38.89
N GLU A 225 67.70 -33.86 -37.79
CA GLU A 225 69.13 -33.83 -37.48
C GLU A 225 69.69 -35.25 -37.28
N GLU A 226 68.95 -36.13 -36.60
CA GLU A 226 69.29 -37.54 -36.47
C GLU A 226 69.32 -38.25 -37.82
N ALA A 227 68.31 -38.02 -38.67
CA ALA A 227 68.27 -38.59 -40.02
C ALA A 227 69.42 -38.10 -40.92
N GLU A 228 69.75 -36.80 -40.85
CA GLU A 228 70.88 -36.21 -41.57
C GLU A 228 72.23 -36.76 -41.06
N ALA A 229 72.39 -36.96 -39.74
CA ALA A 229 73.57 -37.57 -39.15
C ALA A 229 73.74 -39.05 -39.54
N ILE A 230 72.63 -39.80 -39.56
CA ILE A 230 72.63 -41.20 -40.03
C ILE A 230 73.00 -41.25 -41.52
N ARG A 231 72.44 -40.35 -42.32
CA ARG A 231 72.75 -40.27 -43.75
C ARG A 231 74.21 -39.89 -44.02
N ALA A 232 74.76 -38.92 -43.29
CA ALA A 232 76.16 -38.53 -43.41
C ALA A 232 77.11 -39.69 -43.06
N LYS A 233 76.82 -40.44 -41.99
CA LYS A 233 77.57 -41.66 -41.62
C LYS A 233 77.48 -42.72 -42.71
N ALA A 234 76.29 -42.94 -43.28
CA ALA A 234 76.11 -43.89 -44.37
C ALA A 234 76.88 -43.47 -45.65
N GLU A 235 76.91 -42.17 -45.96
CA GLU A 235 77.69 -41.63 -47.10
C GLU A 235 79.20 -41.76 -46.87
N GLU A 236 79.69 -41.53 -45.65
CA GLU A 236 81.09 -41.76 -45.27
C GLU A 236 81.49 -43.25 -45.34
N GLU A 237 80.65 -44.16 -44.83
CA GLU A 237 80.88 -45.60 -44.95
C GLU A 237 80.88 -46.05 -46.41
N LEU A 238 79.97 -45.53 -47.24
CA LEU A 238 79.92 -45.84 -48.67
C LEU A 238 81.14 -45.29 -49.43
N ALA A 239 81.68 -44.13 -49.00
CA ALA A 239 82.92 -43.57 -49.54
C ALA A 239 84.16 -44.38 -49.12
N ARG A 240 84.21 -44.90 -47.88
CA ARG A 240 85.26 -45.82 -47.42
C ARG A 240 85.21 -47.14 -48.21
N ALA A 241 84.03 -47.74 -48.36
CA ALA A 241 83.85 -48.97 -49.13
C ALA A 241 84.24 -48.79 -50.62
N LYS A 242 84.01 -47.62 -51.21
CA LYS A 242 84.46 -47.31 -52.59
C LYS A 242 85.97 -47.10 -52.72
N LYS A 243 86.65 -46.62 -51.67
CA LYS A 243 88.11 -46.52 -51.66
C LYS A 243 88.77 -47.88 -51.52
N GLU A 244 88.24 -48.74 -50.65
CA GLU A 244 88.72 -50.13 -50.50
C GLU A 244 88.51 -50.96 -51.78
N ASN A 245 87.36 -50.80 -52.48
CA ASN A 245 87.14 -51.45 -53.79
C ASN A 245 87.89 -50.81 -54.97
N GLY A 246 88.54 -49.65 -54.78
CA GLY A 246 89.35 -48.98 -55.79
C GLY A 246 90.81 -49.48 -55.84
N GLU A 247 91.30 -50.05 -54.74
CA GLU A 247 92.67 -50.57 -54.64
C GLU A 247 92.79 -52.00 -55.21
N ASP A 248 91.69 -52.74 -55.34
CA ASP A 248 91.65 -54.12 -55.86
C ASP A 248 91.66 -54.23 -57.42
N LYS A 249 91.92 -53.13 -58.14
CA LYS A 249 92.02 -53.11 -59.62
C LYS A 249 93.35 -52.60 -60.19
N GLN A 250 94.36 -52.34 -59.37
CA GLN A 250 95.72 -52.08 -59.83
C GLN A 250 96.77 -52.73 -58.92
N ALA A 251 96.84 -54.07 -58.91
CA ALA A 251 98.05 -54.86 -58.74
C ALA A 251 97.75 -56.34 -59.05
#